data_AF-A0A9D9G7N8-F1
#
_entry.id   AF-A0A9D9G7N8-F1
#
_cell.length_a   1.000
_cell.length_b   1.000
_cell.length_c   1.000
_cell.angle_alpha   90.00
_cell.angle_beta   90.00
_cell.angle_gamma   90.00
#
_symmetry.space_group_name_H-M   'P 1'
#
loop_
_entity.id
_entity.type
_entity.pdbx_description
1 polymer ?
#
loop_
_entity_poly.entity_id
_entity_poly.type
_entity_poly.pdbx_seq_one_letter_code
_entity_poly.pdbx_strand_id
1 'polypeptide(L)'
;IAKLRESCDLTFTRREAVDQKTLYNAFNHFAVIVFDIFNRELGIGWTSSDHTANFVPVYAIGCGADLFRGSLNNIEIPGLILRAADLD
;
A
#
# COMPACT_ATOMS: atom_id res chain seq x y z
N ILE A 1 2.17 21.21 -15.56
CA ILE A 1 0.86 21.50 -16.21
C ILE A 1 0.79 20.95 -17.64
N ALA A 2 1.76 21.20 -18.53
CA ALA A 2 1.76 20.67 -19.90
C ALA A 2 1.63 19.13 -19.96
N LYS A 3 2.49 18.40 -19.22
CA LYS A 3 2.44 16.92 -19.10
C LYS A 3 1.09 16.37 -18.63
N LEU A 4 0.38 17.10 -17.75
CA LEU A 4 -0.93 16.68 -17.23
C LEU A 4 -2.04 16.83 -18.27
N ARG A 5 -2.00 17.92 -19.05
CA ARG A 5 -2.97 18.16 -20.13
C ARG A 5 -2.78 17.14 -21.26
N GLU A 6 -1.53 16.88 -21.62
CA GLU A 6 -1.18 15.88 -22.62
C GLU A 6 -1.63 14.47 -22.22
N SER A 7 -1.35 14.03 -20.98
CA SER A 7 -1.76 12.70 -20.53
C SER A 7 -3.28 12.54 -20.43
N CYS A 8 -4.00 13.61 -20.10
CA CYS A 8 -5.47 13.64 -20.10
C CYS A 8 -6.03 13.43 -21.51
N ASP A 9 -5.53 14.18 -22.48
CA ASP A 9 -5.98 14.10 -23.87
C ASP A 9 -5.66 12.73 -24.48
N LEU A 10 -4.46 12.21 -24.24
CA LEU A 10 -4.04 10.88 -24.70
C LEU A 10 -4.94 9.76 -24.14
N THR A 11 -5.35 9.88 -22.88
CA THR A 11 -6.15 8.86 -22.17
C THR A 11 -7.62 8.94 -22.55
N PHE A 12 -8.24 10.13 -22.46
CA PHE A 12 -9.69 10.26 -22.53
C PHE A 12 -10.21 10.67 -23.91
N THR A 13 -9.50 11.56 -24.62
CA THR A 13 -9.91 12.04 -25.95
C THR A 13 -9.48 11.07 -27.03
N ARG A 14 -8.16 10.83 -27.12
CA ARG A 14 -7.54 10.02 -28.18
C ARG A 14 -7.71 8.52 -27.93
N ARG A 15 -7.78 8.11 -26.66
CA ARG A 15 -7.87 6.71 -26.23
C ARG A 15 -6.72 5.85 -26.75
N GLU A 16 -5.54 6.47 -26.85
CA GLU A 16 -4.32 5.83 -27.33
C GLU A 16 -3.39 5.41 -26.18
N ALA A 17 -3.70 5.84 -24.95
CA ALA A 17 -2.89 5.55 -23.79
C ALA A 17 -3.01 4.08 -23.34
N VAL A 18 -1.92 3.52 -22.84
CA VAL A 18 -1.86 2.15 -22.31
C VAL A 18 -1.99 2.17 -20.79
N ASP A 19 -2.91 1.36 -20.28
CA ASP A 19 -3.11 1.19 -18.84
C ASP A 19 -1.96 0.41 -18.20
N GLN A 20 -1.57 0.83 -17.01
CA GLN A 20 -0.62 0.10 -16.17
C GLN A 20 -1.37 -0.97 -15.37
N LYS A 21 -1.01 -2.24 -15.59
CA LYS A 21 -1.60 -3.38 -14.89
C LYS A 21 -0.66 -3.91 -13.82
N THR A 22 -1.22 -4.25 -12.66
CA THR A 22 -0.57 -4.99 -11.58
C THR A 22 -1.32 -6.31 -11.34
N LEU A 23 -0.86 -7.14 -10.41
CA LEU A 23 -1.52 -8.40 -10.07
C LEU A 23 -2.97 -8.20 -9.56
N TYR A 24 -3.23 -7.07 -8.90
CA TYR A 24 -4.49 -6.81 -8.22
C TYR A 24 -5.30 -5.66 -8.82
N ASN A 25 -4.75 -4.88 -9.75
CA ASN A 25 -5.43 -3.70 -10.27
C ASN A 25 -4.96 -3.27 -11.66
N ALA A 26 -5.73 -2.39 -12.30
CA ALA A 26 -5.33 -1.67 -13.51
C ALA A 26 -5.55 -0.17 -13.31
N PHE A 27 -4.55 0.63 -13.68
CA PHE A 27 -4.57 2.08 -13.56
C PHE A 27 -4.47 2.68 -14.96
N ASN A 28 -5.37 3.61 -15.28
CA ASN A 28 -5.24 4.33 -16.54
C ASN A 28 -3.99 5.22 -16.54
N HIS A 29 -3.46 5.48 -17.74
CA HIS A 29 -2.24 6.26 -17.91
C HIS A 29 -2.32 7.65 -17.26
N PHE A 30 -3.46 8.34 -17.37
CA PHE A 30 -3.65 9.65 -16.75
C PHE A 30 -3.45 9.63 -15.24
N ALA A 31 -4.02 8.65 -14.53
CA ALA A 31 -3.90 8.51 -13.08
C ALA A 31 -2.43 8.30 -12.67
N VAL A 32 -1.69 7.47 -13.41
CA VAL A 32 -0.26 7.25 -13.18
C VAL A 32 0.52 8.58 -13.27
N ILE A 33 0.25 9.40 -14.29
CA ILE A 33 0.92 10.70 -14.46
C ILE A 33 0.51 11.71 -13.37
N VAL A 34 -0.74 11.71 -12.93
CA VAL A 34 -1.20 12.56 -11.82
C VAL A 34 -0.41 12.25 -10.56
N PHE A 35 -0.31 10.97 -10.18
CA PHE A 35 0.42 10.56 -8.98
C PHE A 35 1.93 10.75 -9.11
N ASP A 36 2.53 10.54 -10.29
CA ASP A 36 3.94 10.86 -10.55
C ASP A 36 4.25 12.35 -10.27
N ILE A 37 3.43 13.25 -10.79
CA ILE A 37 3.58 14.69 -10.54
C ILE A 37 3.38 15.00 -9.06
N PHE A 38 2.28 14.53 -8.47
CA PHE A 38 1.95 14.77 -7.07
C PHE A 38 3.07 14.31 -6.13
N ASN A 39 3.58 13.09 -6.34
CA ASN A 39 4.68 12.54 -5.54
C ASN A 39 5.94 13.39 -5.67
N ARG A 40 6.30 13.83 -6.88
CA ARG A 40 7.46 14.70 -7.08
C ARG A 40 7.32 16.05 -6.38
N GLU A 41 6.17 16.70 -6.50
CA GLU A 41 5.94 18.01 -5.86
C GLU A 41 5.92 17.94 -4.33
N LEU A 42 5.54 16.79 -3.76
CA LEU A 42 5.49 16.57 -2.31
C LEU A 42 6.71 15.83 -1.74
N GLY A 43 7.66 15.44 -2.58
CA GLY A 43 8.83 14.67 -2.14
C GLY A 43 8.52 13.26 -1.64
N ILE A 44 7.44 12.63 -2.14
CA ILE A 44 7.03 11.28 -1.78
C ILE A 44 7.74 10.27 -2.70
N GLY A 45 8.44 9.31 -2.11
CA GLY A 45 9.13 8.25 -2.82
C GLY A 45 8.44 6.89 -2.70
N TRP A 46 8.52 6.09 -3.76
CA TRP A 46 8.09 4.70 -3.79
C TRP A 46 9.23 3.82 -4.30
N THR A 47 9.49 2.69 -3.63
CA THR A 47 10.59 1.78 -3.97
C THR A 47 10.14 0.58 -4.79
N SER A 48 8.85 0.24 -4.74
CA SER A 48 8.24 -0.88 -5.45
C SER A 48 6.79 -0.56 -5.78
N SER A 49 6.27 -1.16 -6.86
CA SER A 49 4.84 -1.21 -7.16
C SER A 49 4.14 -2.44 -6.55
N ASP A 50 4.85 -3.16 -5.69
CA ASP A 50 4.41 -4.37 -4.99
C ASP A 50 4.71 -4.25 -3.48
N HIS A 51 4.38 -5.29 -2.71
CA HIS A 51 4.66 -5.39 -1.29
C HIS A 51 6.15 -5.33 -0.96
N THR A 52 6.47 -4.92 0.26
CA THR A 52 7.82 -4.94 0.82
C THR A 52 7.85 -5.81 2.07
N ALA A 53 9.03 -6.33 2.42
CA ALA A 53 9.21 -7.24 3.55
C ALA A 53 9.51 -6.53 4.88
N ASN A 54 9.14 -5.25 5.01
CA ASN A 54 9.42 -4.51 6.23
C ASN A 54 8.57 -5.02 7.40
N PHE A 55 9.09 -4.93 8.62
CA PHE A 55 8.32 -5.27 9.82
C PHE A 55 7.10 -4.36 9.95
N VAL A 56 5.95 -4.95 10.33
CA VAL A 56 4.71 -4.23 10.57
C VAL A 56 4.43 -4.13 12.08
N PRO A 57 3.96 -2.98 12.58
CA PRO A 57 3.69 -2.82 14.00
C PRO A 57 2.43 -3.60 14.42
N VAL A 58 2.49 -4.19 15.61
CA VAL A 58 1.33 -4.79 16.30
C VAL A 58 1.01 -3.94 17.52
N TYR A 59 -0.26 -3.55 17.67
CA TYR A 59 -0.74 -2.79 18.81
C TYR A 59 -1.78 -3.61 19.57
N ALA A 60 -1.64 -3.69 20.89
CA ALA A 60 -2.59 -4.38 21.76
C ALA A 60 -2.87 -3.53 23.00
N ILE A 61 -4.13 -3.52 23.44
CA ILE A 61 -4.60 -2.76 24.61
C ILE A 61 -5.56 -3.65 25.42
N GLY A 62 -5.44 -3.61 26.74
CA GLY A 62 -6.27 -4.38 27.68
C GLY A 62 -5.52 -5.55 28.33
N CYS A 63 -6.26 -6.38 29.08
CA CYS A 63 -5.71 -7.59 29.69
C CYS A 63 -5.10 -8.49 28.60
N GLY A 64 -3.89 -8.99 28.84
CA GLY A 64 -3.17 -9.83 27.87
C GLY A 64 -2.46 -9.08 26.74
N ALA A 65 -2.55 -7.74 26.65
CA ALA A 65 -1.79 -6.94 25.66
C ALA A 65 -0.26 -7.17 25.76
N ASP A 66 0.18 -7.47 26.97
CA ASP A 66 1.54 -7.80 27.35
C ASP A 66 2.11 -9.07 26.69
N LEU A 67 1.26 -9.90 26.09
CA LEU A 67 1.65 -11.06 25.30
C LEU A 67 2.20 -10.65 23.92
N PHE A 68 1.80 -9.49 23.39
CA PHE A 68 2.13 -9.05 22.02
C PHE A 68 3.36 -8.14 21.97
N ARG A 69 4.27 -8.26 22.94
CA ARG A 69 5.49 -7.44 23.03
C ARG A 69 6.63 -8.04 22.22
N GLY A 70 7.54 -7.19 21.75
CA GLY A 70 8.76 -7.61 21.06
C GLY A 70 8.55 -7.90 19.56
N SER A 71 9.58 -8.48 18.94
CA SER A 71 9.52 -8.90 17.53
C SER A 71 8.83 -10.25 17.43
N LEU A 72 7.73 -10.30 16.67
CA LEU A 72 6.93 -11.49 16.48
C LEU A 72 6.90 -11.88 15.00
N ASN A 73 6.94 -13.19 14.74
CA ASN A 73 6.50 -13.73 13.48
C ASN A 73 4.95 -13.71 13.44
N ASN A 74 4.37 -13.41 12.28
CA ASN A 74 2.91 -13.31 12.15
C ASN A 74 2.19 -14.64 12.46
N ILE A 75 2.86 -15.78 12.34
CA ILE A 75 2.30 -17.10 12.71
C ILE A 75 2.09 -17.26 14.22
N GLU A 76 2.75 -16.48 15.05
CA GLU A 76 2.65 -16.57 16.52
C GLU A 76 1.42 -15.81 17.05
N ILE A 77 1.00 -14.77 16.31
CA ILE A 77 -0.08 -13.86 16.69
C ILE A 77 -1.40 -14.60 17.00
N PRO A 78 -1.88 -15.55 16.18
CA PRO A 78 -3.11 -16.29 16.48
C PRO A 78 -3.06 -17.03 17.82
N GLY A 79 -1.94 -17.67 18.14
CA GLY A 79 -1.77 -18.37 19.42
C GLY A 79 -1.73 -17.41 20.62
N LEU A 80 -1.19 -16.21 20.43
CA LEU A 80 -1.24 -15.15 21.44
C LEU A 80 -2.66 -14.63 21.67
N ILE A 81 -3.48 -14.53 20.60
CA ILE A 81 -4.89 -14.13 20.70
C ILE A 81 -5.69 -15.16 21.49
N LEU A 82 -5.52 -16.46 21.20
CA LEU A 82 -6.20 -17.53 21.93
C LEU A 82 -5.87 -17.49 23.42
N ARG A 83 -4.58 -17.36 23.76
CA ARG A 83 -4.13 -17.21 25.15
C ARG A 83 -4.71 -15.97 25.84
N ALA A 84 -4.73 -14.83 25.16
CA ALA A 84 -5.32 -13.61 25.70
C ALA A 84 -6.84 -13.74 25.95
N ALA A 85 -7.50 -14.61 25.19
CA ALA A 85 -8.93 -14.89 25.30
C ALA A 85 -9.27 -16.04 26.26
N ASP A 86 -8.27 -16.67 26.90
CA ASP A 86 -8.46 -17.87 27.74
C ASP A 86 -9.10 -19.04 26.96
N LEU A 87 -8.65 -19.22 25.71
CA LEU A 87 -9.11 -20.23 24.76
C LEU A 87 -7.99 -21.19 24.31
N ASP A 88 -6.88 -21.26 25.06
CA ASP A 88 -5.74 -22.12 24.76
C ASP A 88 -5.87 -23.56 25.29
#